data_AF-A0A8J3ES65-F1
#
_entry.id   AF-A0A8J3ES65-F1
#
_cell.length_a   1.000
_cell.length_b   1.000
_cell.length_c   1.000
_cell.angle_alpha   90.00
_cell.angle_beta   90.00
_cell.angle_gamma   90.00
#
_symmetry.space_group_name_H-M   'P 1'
#
loop_
_entity.id
_entity.type
_entity.pdbx_description
1 polymer ?
#
loop_
_entity_poly.entity_id
_entity_poly.type
_entity_poly.pdbx_seq_one_letter_code
_entity_poly.pdbx_strand_id
1 'polypeptide(L)' 'MSRWQAEITYRSDNGPINGVIHHLEELEDLQDIIERGPHWDALIDIRITRIGADEKMTVESAALA' A
#
# COMPACT_ATOMS: atom_id res chain seq x y z
N MET A 1 11.50 -12.59 -2.53
CA MET A 1 11.27 -12.26 -1.10
C MET A 1 10.65 -10.88 -1.11
N SER A 2 9.43 -10.73 -0.60
CA SER A 2 8.66 -9.50 -0.76
C SER A 2 9.35 -8.30 -0.11
N ARG A 3 9.54 -7.25 -0.91
CA ARG A 3 10.25 -6.03 -0.51
C ARG A 3 9.29 -4.98 0.03
N TRP A 4 8.02 -5.07 -0.35
CA TRP A 4 7.00 -4.09 -0.05
C TRP A 4 5.76 -4.74 0.51
N GLN A 5 5.05 -3.97 1.32
CA GLN A 5 3.72 -4.26 1.80
C GLN A 5 2.80 -3.11 1.38
N ALA A 6 1.73 -3.43 0.67
CA ALA A 6 0.64 -2.52 0.39
C ALA A 6 -0.54 -2.88 1.30
N GLU A 7 -1.01 -1.92 2.08
CA GLU A 7 -2.23 -2.02 2.87
C GLU A 7 -3.30 -1.17 2.19
N ILE A 8 -4.37 -1.80 1.71
CA ILE A 8 -5.39 -1.16 0.89
C ILE A 8 -6.68 -1.05 1.68
N THR A 9 -7.33 0.12 1.57
CA THR A 9 -8.67 0.36 2.09
C THR A 9 -9.67 0.48 0.94
N TYR A 10 -10.73 -0.31 1.01
CA TYR A 10 -11.83 -0.30 0.05
C TYR A 10 -13.15 0.16 0.67
N ARG A 11 -14.00 0.85 -0.09
CA ARG A 11 -15.40 1.10 0.23
C ARG A 11 -16.20 -0.19 0.12
N SER A 12 -17.08 -0.44 1.08
CA SER A 12 -18.14 -1.44 0.96
C SER A 12 -19.46 -0.89 1.52
N ASP A 13 -20.57 -1.53 1.16
CA ASP A 13 -21.91 -1.15 1.63
C ASP A 13 -22.08 -1.26 3.16
N ASN A 14 -21.25 -2.07 3.80
CA ASN A 14 -21.23 -2.24 5.26
C ASN A 14 -20.17 -1.35 5.95
N GLY A 15 -19.59 -0.39 5.22
CA GLY A 15 -18.51 0.49 5.67
C GLY A 15 -17.16 0.13 5.03
N PRO A 16 -16.10 0.93 5.28
CA PRO A 16 -14.78 0.67 4.72
C PRO A 16 -14.20 -0.67 5.19
N ILE A 17 -13.70 -1.46 4.24
CA ILE A 17 -12.84 -2.62 4.49
C ILE A 17 -11.42 -2.09 4.55
N ASN A 18 -10.92 -1.93 5.77
CA ASN A 18 -9.56 -1.45 6.02
C ASN A 18 -8.59 -2.64 6.06
N GLY A 19 -7.33 -2.38 5.75
CA GLY A 19 -6.26 -3.31 6.08
C GLY A 19 -6.12 -4.51 5.16
N VAL A 20 -6.51 -4.43 3.88
CA VAL A 20 -6.26 -5.51 2.92
C VAL A 20 -4.77 -5.51 2.57
N ILE A 21 -4.02 -6.46 3.12
CA ILE A 21 -2.55 -6.52 2.99
C ILE A 21 -2.15 -7.37 1.79
N HIS A 22 -1.30 -6.79 0.94
CA HIS A 22 -0.60 -7.46 -0.14
C HIS A 22 0.90 -7.30 0.02
N HIS A 23 1.64 -8.38 -0.23
CA HIS A 23 3.09 -8.37 -0.26
C HIS A 23 3.56 -8.33 -1.70
N LEU A 24 4.41 -7.36 -2.02
CA LEU A 24 4.89 -7.13 -3.39
C LEU A 24 6.39 -7.37 -3.47
N GLU A 25 6.84 -7.88 -4.60
CA GLU A 25 8.28 -7.94 -4.89
C GLU A 25 8.75 -6.57 -5.39
N GLU A 26 8.00 -5.97 -6.31
CA GLU A 26 8.23 -4.62 -6.84
C GLU A 26 6.97 -3.74 -6.72
N LEU A 27 7.15 -2.41 -6.75
CA LEU A 27 6.00 -1.49 -6.66
C LEU A 27 5.08 -1.57 -7.88
N GLU A 28 5.60 -1.96 -9.04
CA GLU A 28 4.80 -2.14 -10.25
C GLU A 28 3.78 -3.29 -10.13
N ASP A 29 4.02 -4.26 -9.25
CA ASP A 29 3.06 -5.34 -8.96
C ASP A 29 1.73 -4.79 -8.38
N LEU A 30 1.75 -3.58 -7.82
CA LEU A 30 0.55 -2.94 -7.27
C LEU A 30 -0.50 -2.71 -8.37
N GLN A 31 -0.09 -2.41 -9.60
CA GLN A 31 -1.04 -2.14 -10.68
C GLN A 31 -1.94 -3.36 -10.95
N ASP A 32 -1.35 -4.56 -10.96
CA ASP A 32 -2.05 -5.82 -11.17
C ASP A 32 -3.06 -6.08 -10.04
N ILE A 33 -2.72 -5.70 -8.81
CA ILE A 33 -3.62 -5.86 -7.65
C ILE A 33 -4.82 -4.92 -7.75
N ILE A 34 -4.60 -3.67 -8.17
CA ILE A 34 -5.68 -2.70 -8.33
C ILE A 34 -6.57 -3.08 -9.51
N GLU A 35 -6.00 -3.51 -10.64
CA GLU A 35 -6.78 -3.92 -11.82
C GLU A 35 -7.59 -5.20 -11.60
N ARG A 36 -7.08 -6.15 -10.81
CA ARG A 36 -7.79 -7.38 -10.44
C ARG A 36 -8.71 -7.21 -9.22
N GLY A 37 -8.61 -6.07 -8.54
CA GLY A 37 -9.34 -5.77 -7.33
C GLY A 37 -10.80 -5.40 -7.60
N PRO A 38 -11.49 -4.87 -6.57
CA PRO A 38 -12.79 -4.24 -6.73
C PRO A 38 -12.78 -3.09 -7.75
N HIS A 39 -13.96 -2.59 -8.10
CA HIS A 39 -14.11 -1.41 -8.96
C HIS A 39 -13.25 -0.23 -8.45
N TRP A 40 -12.68 0.55 -9.36
CA TRP A 40 -11.71 1.61 -9.01
C TRP A 40 -12.29 2.65 -8.04
N ASP A 41 -13.56 3.01 -8.21
CA ASP A 41 -14.28 3.91 -7.27
C ASP A 41 -14.48 3.35 -5.86
N ALA A 42 -14.15 2.07 -5.64
CA ALA A 42 -14.14 1.49 -4.30
C ALA A 42 -12.79 1.70 -3.61
N LEU A 43 -11.71 2.05 -4.31
CA LEU A 43 -10.42 2.31 -3.69
C LEU A 43 -10.45 3.62 -2.90
N ILE A 44 -10.18 3.57 -1.60
CA ILE A 44 -10.16 4.75 -0.73
C ILE A 44 -8.72 5.21 -0.45
N ASP A 45 -7.84 4.27 -0.08
CA ASP A 45 -6.46 4.55 0.33
C ASP A 45 -5.55 3.35 0.05
N ILE A 46 -4.27 3.61 -0.21
CA ILE A 46 -3.21 2.62 -0.25
C ILE A 46 -2.02 3.12 0.55
N ARG A 47 -1.65 2.39 1.61
CA ARG A 47 -0.44 2.63 2.37
C ARG A 47 0.65 1.64 1.97
N ILE A 48 1.78 2.15 1.49
CA ILE A 48 2.93 1.34 1.06
C ILE A 48 4.04 1.43 2.09
N THR A 49 4.57 0.29 2.53
CA THR A 49 5.68 0.19 3.47
C THR A 49 6.76 -0.73 2.91
N ARG A 50 8.03 -0.31 2.98
CA ARG A 50 9.17 -1.19 2.65
C ARG A 50 9.40 -2.18 3.81
N ILE A 51 9.40 -3.47 3.50
CA ILE A 51 9.66 -4.53 4.48
C ILE A 51 11.16 -4.53 4.82
N GLY A 52 11.47 -4.50 6.12
CA GLY A 52 12.85 -4.54 6.62
C GLY A 52 13.62 -3.23 6.45
N ALA A 53 12.95 -2.09 6.23
CA ALA A 53 13.60 -0.80 6.35
C ALA A 53 13.94 -0.52 7.83
N ASP A 54 15.23 -0.41 8.14
CA ASP A 54 15.74 0.06 9.42
C ASP A 54 15.31 1.53 9.62
N GLU A 55 14.89 1.90 10.83
CA GLU A 55 14.25 3.18 11.23
C GLU A 55 15.18 4.39 11.10
N LYS A 56 15.68 4.67 9.90
CA LYS A 56 16.44 5.87 9.57
C LYS A 56 15.79 6.57 8.40
N MET A 57 14.56 7.01 8.61
CA MET A 57 14.06 8.11 7.80
C MET A 57 13.64 9.19 8.75
N THR A 58 14.23 10.37 8.60
CA THR A 58 13.48 11.56 9.01
C THR A 58 12.82 12.16 7.79
N VAL A 59 11.69 12.83 8.00
CA VAL A 59 11.14 13.77 7.02
C VAL A 59 12.11 14.92 6.84
N GLU A 60 12.97 15.20 7.83
CA GLU A 60 14.19 15.91 7.55
C GLU A 60 15.00 15.12 6.51
N SER A 61 15.39 13.86 6.62
CA SER A 61 16.01 13.17 5.48
C SER A 61 15.21 13.09 4.16
N ALA A 62 13.89 13.27 4.20
CA ALA A 62 13.01 13.32 3.03
C ALA A 62 12.67 14.75 2.53
N ALA A 63 13.07 15.80 3.26
CA ALA A 63 12.79 17.23 2.98
C ALA A 63 13.89 18.23 3.45
N LEU A 64 14.93 17.77 4.15
CA LEU A 64 16.00 18.38 4.99
C LEU A 64 17.06 17.27 5.45
N ALA A 65 17.63 16.41 4.59
CA ALA A 65 18.76 15.53 4.97
C ALA A 65 20.07 16.29 4.82
#